data_AF-A0A4Q7E4K2-F1
#
_entry.id   AF-A0A4Q7E4K2-F1
#
_cell.length_a   1.000
_cell.length_b   1.000
_cell.length_c   1.000
_cell.angle_alpha   90.00
_cell.angle_beta   90.00
_cell.angle_gamma   90.00
#
_symmetry.space_group_name_H-M   'P 1'
#
loop_
_entity.id
_entity.type
_entity.pdbx_description
1 polymer ?
#
loop_
_entity_poly.entity_id
_entity_poly.type
_entity_poly.pdbx_seq_one_letter_code
_entity_poly.pdbx_strand_id
1 'polypeptide(L)'
;MAEKRTGLSIQRTDLAAERNDLAMVRTALARERTRAAEERTLMAWIRTALSMISFGFGIDRLFKYLDKTEASTGINVLTEERILGLSLMSLGLFTLVAAIINHWRILKNIETEEYEYTPGWSQGLTVAIVLLFLGLAAFIPLVINGVTLGEVFTLDSQILQTLAALAIFLLMLTLGVKTELADLVILWRQPQLLMRALVAALVLFPVGAGVIGYVLLKDTSVGITIGVGLVALAAAPGAPLLTTRATMAGGNVAIATSLQVTLATLAVVTTPITLFIFTTIFTNVEANGEFLLIAKQVIMVQFLPLGLGLLVRRLGGESAANIGELLTTVANTLFIVLTVFLIGLSWVLLPTVPWRGFAVIPPVVLFGLACGHWLGGPELGNRSSIATGVIARNAGLALFLVAANGAPRSIPVIIAYMVVGAITALPYNIWIKKQQQAAIAPTTP
;
A
#
# COMPACT_ATOMS: atom_id res chain seq x y z
N MET A 1 10.89 -32.55 -69.11
CA MET A 1 11.10 -31.31 -68.31
C MET A 1 10.01 -31.11 -67.25
N ALA A 2 8.73 -31.34 -67.56
CA ALA A 2 7.62 -31.23 -66.61
C ALA A 2 7.69 -32.23 -65.44
N GLU A 3 8.00 -33.49 -65.72
CA GLU A 3 8.11 -34.56 -64.71
C GLU A 3 9.24 -34.31 -63.67
N LYS A 4 10.34 -33.70 -64.12
CA LYS A 4 11.43 -33.28 -63.25
C LYS A 4 11.03 -32.10 -62.35
N ARG A 5 10.13 -31.22 -62.81
CA ARG A 5 9.59 -30.09 -62.03
C ARG A 5 8.58 -30.57 -60.98
N THR A 6 7.73 -31.55 -61.31
CA THR A 6 6.80 -32.17 -60.36
C THR A 6 7.52 -32.98 -59.29
N GLY A 7 8.57 -33.73 -59.64
CA GLY A 7 9.41 -34.41 -58.64
C GLY A 7 10.08 -33.44 -57.66
N LEU A 8 10.62 -32.32 -58.17
CA LEU A 8 11.20 -31.27 -57.34
C LEU A 8 10.17 -30.52 -56.48
N SER A 9 8.92 -30.36 -56.94
CA SER A 9 7.87 -29.74 -56.12
C SER A 9 7.42 -30.66 -54.99
N ILE A 10 7.27 -31.96 -55.23
CA ILE A 10 6.94 -32.95 -54.19
C ILE A 10 8.03 -32.95 -53.11
N GLN A 11 9.29 -33.04 -53.53
CA GLN A 11 10.43 -33.00 -52.61
C GLN A 11 10.48 -31.70 -51.77
N ARG A 12 10.12 -30.55 -52.36
CA ARG A 12 10.03 -29.28 -51.62
C ARG A 12 8.90 -29.28 -50.60
N THR A 13 7.75 -29.86 -50.93
CA THR A 13 6.62 -30.00 -50.02
C THR A 13 6.96 -30.93 -48.86
N ASP A 14 7.61 -32.06 -49.13
CA ASP A 14 8.04 -33.01 -48.09
C ASP A 14 9.07 -32.37 -47.15
N LEU A 15 10.07 -31.67 -47.69
CA LEU A 15 11.05 -30.92 -46.90
C LEU A 15 10.41 -29.77 -46.12
N ALA A 16 9.34 -29.16 -46.64
CA ALA A 16 8.59 -28.12 -45.92
C ALA A 16 7.78 -28.72 -44.76
N ALA A 17 7.17 -29.88 -44.94
CA ALA A 17 6.48 -30.62 -43.89
C ALA A 17 7.45 -31.02 -42.77
N GLU A 18 8.61 -31.59 -43.13
CA GLU A 18 9.66 -31.94 -42.15
C GLU A 18 10.16 -30.72 -41.38
N ARG A 19 10.34 -29.57 -42.03
CA ARG A 19 10.71 -28.31 -41.36
C ARG A 19 9.64 -27.83 -40.39
N ASN A 20 8.37 -27.96 -40.74
CA ASN A 20 7.26 -27.58 -39.85
C ASN A 20 7.19 -28.49 -38.63
N ASP A 21 7.36 -29.81 -38.81
CA ASP A 21 7.40 -30.78 -37.71
C ASP A 21 8.58 -30.49 -36.77
N LEU A 22 9.78 -30.26 -37.32
CA LEU A 22 10.96 -29.88 -36.54
C LEU A 22 10.77 -28.55 -35.81
N ALA A 23 10.09 -27.57 -36.43
CA ALA A 23 9.78 -26.29 -35.80
C ALA A 23 8.78 -26.44 -34.64
N MET A 24 7.76 -27.30 -34.80
CA MET A 24 6.80 -27.63 -33.75
C MET A 24 7.49 -28.31 -32.56
N VAL A 25 8.36 -29.30 -32.80
CA VAL A 25 9.14 -29.97 -31.75
C VAL A 25 10.06 -29.00 -31.02
N ARG A 26 10.74 -28.10 -31.73
CA ARG A 26 11.60 -27.06 -31.11
C ARG A 26 10.79 -26.13 -30.22
N THR A 27 9.59 -25.75 -30.65
CA THR A 27 8.68 -24.87 -29.88
C THR A 27 8.19 -25.57 -28.61
N ALA A 28 7.82 -26.86 -28.70
CA ALA A 28 7.43 -27.67 -27.55
C ALA A 28 8.58 -27.82 -26.53
N LEU A 29 9.80 -28.14 -27.01
CA LEU A 29 10.99 -28.23 -26.16
C LEU A 29 11.36 -26.88 -25.52
N ALA A 30 11.15 -25.76 -26.21
CA ALA A 30 11.35 -24.43 -25.64
C ALA A 30 10.35 -24.13 -24.51
N ARG A 31 9.08 -24.53 -24.67
CA ARG A 31 8.06 -24.44 -23.59
C ARG A 31 8.45 -25.28 -22.39
N GLU A 32 8.90 -26.52 -22.60
CA GLU A 32 9.36 -27.41 -21.53
C GLU A 32 10.55 -26.81 -20.76
N ARG A 33 11.55 -26.26 -21.47
CA ARG A 33 12.69 -25.57 -20.85
C ARG A 33 12.26 -24.36 -20.02
N THR A 34 11.30 -23.59 -20.52
CA THR A 34 10.75 -22.41 -19.83
C THR A 34 10.02 -22.84 -18.55
N ARG A 35 9.16 -23.86 -18.64
CA ARG A 35 8.52 -24.46 -17.47
C ARG A 35 9.53 -24.98 -16.45
N ALA A 36 10.55 -25.71 -16.88
CA ALA A 36 11.60 -26.22 -16.00
C ALA A 36 12.48 -25.11 -15.39
N ALA A 37 12.59 -23.96 -16.03
CA ALA A 37 13.22 -22.77 -15.44
C ALA A 37 12.31 -22.16 -14.35
N GLU A 38 11.00 -22.07 -14.58
CA GLU A 38 10.03 -21.58 -13.61
C GLU A 38 9.85 -22.49 -12.39
N GLU A 39 10.00 -23.81 -12.55
CA GLU A 39 10.08 -24.75 -11.41
C GLU A 39 11.32 -24.49 -10.54
N ARG A 40 12.47 -24.17 -11.17
CA ARG A 40 13.71 -23.85 -10.45
C ARG A 40 13.60 -22.53 -9.70
N THR A 41 12.97 -21.51 -10.28
CA THR A 41 12.70 -20.25 -9.57
C THR A 41 11.75 -20.48 -8.42
N LEU A 42 10.66 -21.26 -8.60
CA LEU A 42 9.75 -21.62 -7.50
C LEU A 42 10.48 -22.32 -6.34
N MET A 43 11.37 -23.28 -6.63
CA MET A 43 12.18 -23.94 -5.60
C MET A 43 13.09 -22.97 -4.84
N ALA A 44 13.68 -21.99 -5.52
CA ALA A 44 14.47 -20.95 -4.87
C ALA A 44 13.60 -20.09 -3.93
N TRP A 45 12.39 -19.73 -4.36
CA TRP A 45 11.42 -19.00 -3.55
C TRP A 45 10.97 -19.78 -2.31
N ILE A 46 10.69 -21.07 -2.46
CA ILE A 46 10.34 -21.96 -1.33
C ILE A 46 11.46 -21.95 -0.30
N ARG A 47 12.72 -22.05 -0.74
CA ARG A 47 13.88 -22.05 0.16
C ARG A 47 13.97 -20.74 0.94
N THR A 48 13.90 -19.59 0.25
CA THR A 48 13.99 -18.27 0.90
C THR A 48 12.84 -18.06 1.88
N ALA A 49 11.61 -18.40 1.49
CA ALA A 49 10.44 -18.30 2.36
C ALA A 49 10.58 -19.19 3.61
N LEU A 50 11.02 -20.44 3.44
CA LEU A 50 11.22 -21.37 4.54
C LEU A 50 12.28 -20.86 5.52
N SER A 51 13.40 -20.32 5.03
CA SER A 51 14.44 -19.73 5.89
C SER A 51 13.90 -18.56 6.72
N MET A 52 13.10 -17.67 6.12
CA MET A 52 12.50 -16.54 6.84
C MET A 52 11.50 -17.01 7.90
N ILE A 53 10.65 -18.00 7.59
CA ILE A 53 9.69 -18.58 8.53
C ILE A 53 10.42 -19.26 9.69
N SER A 54 11.41 -20.11 9.39
CA SER A 54 12.19 -20.83 10.42
C SER A 54 12.97 -19.88 11.32
N PHE A 55 13.61 -18.85 10.76
CA PHE A 55 14.33 -17.86 11.55
C PHE A 55 13.37 -17.05 12.42
N GLY A 56 12.22 -16.61 11.87
CA GLY A 56 11.21 -15.87 12.63
C GLY A 56 10.62 -16.68 13.79
N PHE A 57 10.34 -17.97 13.56
CA PHE A 57 9.91 -18.89 14.61
C PHE A 57 11.01 -19.12 15.66
N GLY A 58 12.26 -19.28 15.22
CA GLY A 58 13.40 -19.47 16.10
C GLY A 58 13.60 -18.29 17.04
N ILE A 59 13.45 -17.07 16.55
CA ILE A 59 13.54 -15.85 17.35
C ILE A 59 12.42 -15.78 18.38
N ASP A 60 11.15 -15.94 17.96
CA ASP A 60 10.00 -15.94 18.87
C ASP A 60 10.18 -16.96 20.00
N ARG A 61 10.63 -18.17 19.67
CA ARG A 61 10.77 -19.24 20.65
C ARG A 61 11.98 -19.05 21.56
N LEU A 62 13.11 -18.58 21.05
CA LEU A 62 14.33 -18.32 21.82
C LEU A 62 14.06 -17.30 22.92
N PHE A 63 13.49 -16.13 22.58
CA PHE A 63 13.22 -15.09 23.56
C PHE A 63 12.15 -15.49 24.56
N LYS A 64 11.11 -16.22 24.13
CA LYS A 64 10.12 -16.81 25.03
C LYS A 64 10.72 -17.81 26.02
N TYR A 65 11.80 -18.50 25.65
CA TYR A 65 12.50 -19.41 26.56
C TYR A 65 13.40 -18.68 27.53
N LEU A 66 14.15 -17.67 27.06
CA LEU A 66 15.05 -16.88 27.90
C LEU A 66 14.28 -16.17 29.04
N ASP A 67 13.10 -15.63 28.73
CA ASP A 67 12.23 -14.97 29.71
C ASP A 67 11.70 -15.91 30.81
N LYS A 68 11.43 -17.18 30.49
CA LYS A 68 11.03 -18.15 31.53
C LYS A 68 12.11 -18.41 32.58
N THR A 69 13.35 -18.05 32.29
CA THR A 69 14.52 -18.25 33.15
C THR A 69 14.91 -16.99 33.94
N GLU A 70 14.45 -15.79 33.55
CA GLU A 70 14.70 -14.54 34.27
C GLU A 70 13.43 -14.04 34.96
N ALA A 71 13.45 -14.02 36.28
CA ALA A 71 12.31 -13.63 37.11
C ALA A 71 11.94 -12.14 36.96
N SER A 72 10.66 -11.89 36.65
CA SER A 72 9.86 -10.75 37.14
C SER A 72 10.49 -9.35 37.10
N THR A 73 10.87 -8.85 35.92
CA THR A 73 10.94 -7.40 35.71
C THR A 73 9.72 -6.96 34.91
N GLY A 74 8.82 -6.22 35.57
CA GLY A 74 7.48 -5.84 35.08
C GLY A 74 7.48 -4.76 33.98
N ILE A 75 8.29 -4.91 32.95
CA ILE A 75 8.26 -4.11 31.72
C ILE A 75 7.95 -5.08 30.57
N ASN A 76 6.94 -4.78 29.76
CA ASN A 76 6.43 -5.61 28.65
C ASN A 76 7.41 -5.77 27.46
N VAL A 77 8.70 -6.07 27.73
CA VAL A 77 9.74 -6.27 26.70
C VAL A 77 9.34 -7.43 25.76
N LEU A 78 8.69 -8.47 26.29
CA LEU A 78 8.13 -9.64 25.59
C LEU A 78 7.19 -9.39 24.41
N THR A 79 6.77 -8.15 24.20
CA THR A 79 5.93 -7.78 23.06
C THR A 79 6.78 -7.54 21.81
N GLU A 80 8.01 -7.06 21.96
CA GLU A 80 8.82 -6.49 20.89
C GLU A 80 9.53 -7.55 20.05
N GLU A 81 10.22 -8.51 20.68
CA GLU A 81 10.89 -9.62 19.97
C GLU A 81 9.88 -10.59 19.34
N ARG A 82 8.68 -10.66 19.90
CA ARG A 82 7.56 -11.39 19.32
C ARG A 82 7.03 -10.73 18.05
N ILE A 83 6.96 -9.40 18.00
CA ILE A 83 6.60 -8.68 16.77
C ILE A 83 7.64 -8.97 15.67
N LEU A 84 8.93 -9.03 16.03
CA LEU A 84 10.00 -9.40 15.12
C LEU A 84 9.78 -10.80 14.53
N GLY A 85 9.64 -11.83 15.37
CA GLY A 85 9.43 -13.20 14.91
C GLY A 85 8.18 -13.31 14.02
N LEU A 86 7.07 -12.70 14.43
CA LEU A 86 5.80 -12.71 13.69
C LEU A 86 5.87 -11.96 12.35
N SER A 87 6.56 -10.82 12.30
CA SER A 87 6.71 -10.04 11.06
C SER A 87 7.55 -10.80 10.03
N LEU A 88 8.63 -11.46 10.45
CA LEU A 88 9.48 -12.24 9.56
C LEU A 88 8.77 -13.52 9.08
N MET A 89 8.03 -14.21 9.97
CA MET A 89 7.18 -15.33 9.59
C MET A 89 6.10 -14.91 8.58
N SER A 90 5.46 -13.76 8.82
CA SER A 90 4.45 -13.19 7.90
C SER A 90 5.06 -12.86 6.53
N LEU A 91 6.30 -12.36 6.50
CA LEU A 91 7.03 -12.03 5.27
C LEU A 91 7.38 -13.28 4.47
N GLY A 92 7.90 -14.31 5.13
CA GLY A 92 8.15 -15.59 4.48
C GLY A 92 6.87 -16.22 3.92
N LEU A 93 5.77 -16.21 4.69
CA LEU A 93 4.48 -16.73 4.24
C LEU A 93 3.92 -15.94 3.04
N PHE A 94 3.92 -14.61 3.12
CA PHE A 94 3.48 -13.75 2.02
C PHE A 94 4.29 -14.01 0.75
N THR A 95 5.61 -14.10 0.88
CA THR A 95 6.53 -14.35 -0.24
C THR A 95 6.24 -15.71 -0.90
N LEU A 96 5.96 -16.74 -0.11
CA LEU A 96 5.58 -18.06 -0.62
C LEU A 96 4.26 -18.02 -1.39
N VAL A 97 3.23 -17.36 -0.84
CA VAL A 97 1.93 -17.22 -1.50
C VAL A 97 2.08 -16.45 -2.82
N ALA A 98 2.85 -15.36 -2.83
CA ALA A 98 3.13 -14.60 -4.05
C ALA A 98 3.83 -15.45 -5.12
N ALA A 99 4.84 -16.24 -4.72
CA ALA A 99 5.54 -17.16 -5.62
C ALA A 99 4.62 -18.23 -6.22
N ILE A 100 3.72 -18.81 -5.40
CA ILE A 100 2.73 -19.79 -5.87
C ILE A 100 1.78 -19.17 -6.90
N ILE A 101 1.23 -17.98 -6.61
CA ILE A 101 0.31 -17.29 -7.52
C ILE A 101 1.02 -16.94 -8.83
N ASN A 102 2.25 -16.44 -8.76
CA ASN A 102 3.04 -16.09 -9.93
C ASN A 102 3.33 -17.31 -10.81
N HIS A 103 3.79 -18.41 -10.20
CA HIS A 103 4.04 -19.67 -10.89
C HIS A 103 2.77 -20.21 -11.58
N TRP A 104 1.63 -20.20 -10.88
CA TRP A 104 0.33 -20.59 -11.45
C TRP A 104 -0.05 -19.75 -12.66
N ARG A 105 0.15 -18.42 -12.61
CA ARG A 105 -0.17 -17.52 -13.72
C ARG A 105 0.71 -17.77 -14.94
N ILE A 106 2.01 -17.94 -14.72
CA ILE A 106 2.96 -18.19 -15.81
C ILE A 106 2.68 -19.54 -16.46
N LEU A 107 2.40 -20.59 -15.67
CA LEU A 107 2.10 -21.91 -16.18
C LEU A 107 0.84 -21.89 -17.07
N LYS A 108 -0.19 -21.18 -16.63
CA LYS A 108 -1.42 -20.97 -17.43
C LYS A 108 -1.16 -20.20 -18.74
N ASN A 109 -0.21 -19.26 -18.75
CA ASN A 109 0.16 -18.53 -19.96
C ASN A 109 0.98 -19.40 -20.93
N ILE A 110 1.82 -20.30 -20.42
CA ILE A 110 2.61 -21.24 -21.24
C ILE A 110 1.71 -22.31 -21.90
N GLU A 111 0.58 -22.65 -21.27
CA GLU A 111 -0.38 -23.63 -21.80
C GLU A 111 -1.21 -23.10 -22.99
N THR A 112 -1.32 -21.79 -23.18
CA THR A 112 -2.05 -21.21 -24.32
C THR A 112 -1.31 -21.43 -25.65
N GLU A 113 -2.05 -21.73 -26.72
CA GLU A 113 -1.47 -22.03 -28.05
C GLU A 113 -0.71 -20.83 -28.63
N GLU A 114 -1.25 -19.63 -28.47
CA GLU A 114 -0.60 -18.35 -28.76
C GLU A 114 0.06 -17.80 -27.49
N TYR A 115 1.34 -18.13 -27.30
CA TYR A 115 2.12 -17.54 -26.21
C TYR A 115 2.36 -16.05 -26.51
N GLU A 116 1.63 -15.16 -25.83
CA GLU A 116 1.99 -13.74 -25.75
C GLU A 116 3.02 -13.53 -24.64
N TYR A 117 4.20 -13.02 -25.02
CA TYR A 117 5.15 -12.48 -24.05
C TYR A 117 4.51 -11.26 -23.39
N THR A 118 4.12 -11.43 -22.12
CA THR A 118 3.67 -10.31 -21.29
C THR A 118 4.85 -9.84 -20.45
N PRO A 119 5.34 -8.59 -20.62
CA PRO A 119 6.39 -8.06 -19.75
C PRO A 119 5.88 -8.02 -18.30
N GLY A 120 6.38 -8.95 -17.48
CA GLY A 120 6.06 -9.09 -16.07
C GLY A 120 7.12 -8.47 -15.17
N TRP A 121 6.77 -8.21 -13.90
CA TRP A 121 7.72 -7.71 -12.89
C TRP A 121 8.90 -8.68 -12.74
N SER A 122 10.13 -8.16 -12.79
CA SER A 122 11.34 -8.97 -12.54
C SER A 122 11.36 -9.46 -11.10
N GLN A 123 11.01 -10.74 -10.92
CA GLN A 123 10.96 -11.42 -9.63
C GLN A 123 12.31 -11.35 -8.90
N GLY A 124 13.43 -11.47 -9.63
CA GLY A 124 14.77 -11.36 -9.06
C GLY A 124 15.15 -9.95 -8.61
N LEU A 125 14.69 -8.92 -9.34
CA LEU A 125 14.90 -7.52 -8.96
C LEU A 125 14.13 -7.19 -7.67
N THR A 126 12.89 -7.68 -7.55
CA THR A 126 12.08 -7.57 -6.33
C THR A 126 12.83 -8.13 -5.12
N VAL A 127 13.36 -9.36 -5.21
CA VAL A 127 14.13 -9.98 -4.11
C VAL A 127 15.37 -9.17 -3.76
N ALA A 128 16.16 -8.77 -4.76
CA ALA A 128 17.36 -8.00 -4.55
C ALA A 128 17.07 -6.70 -3.81
N ILE A 129 15.98 -6.02 -4.15
CA ILE A 129 15.51 -4.81 -3.48
C ILE A 129 15.08 -5.10 -2.04
N VAL A 130 14.25 -6.12 -1.82
CA VAL A 130 13.82 -6.50 -0.45
C VAL A 130 15.03 -6.79 0.42
N LEU A 131 15.95 -7.63 -0.04
CA LEU A 131 17.14 -8.02 0.70
C LEU A 131 18.09 -6.84 0.93
N LEU A 132 18.24 -5.95 -0.05
CA LEU A 132 19.04 -4.73 0.09
C LEU A 132 18.48 -3.84 1.19
N PHE A 133 17.17 -3.56 1.18
CA PHE A 133 16.56 -2.70 2.18
C PHE A 133 16.48 -3.34 3.55
N LEU A 134 16.16 -4.63 3.63
CA LEU A 134 16.15 -5.37 4.89
C LEU A 134 17.56 -5.50 5.48
N GLY A 135 18.57 -5.72 4.63
CA GLY A 135 19.97 -5.73 5.00
C GLY A 135 20.46 -4.38 5.50
N LEU A 136 20.17 -3.29 4.77
CA LEU A 136 20.50 -1.93 5.20
C LEU A 136 19.79 -1.54 6.50
N ALA A 137 18.50 -1.85 6.61
CA ALA A 137 17.72 -1.59 7.81
C ALA A 137 18.30 -2.32 9.02
N ALA A 138 18.70 -3.59 8.90
CA ALA A 138 19.34 -4.33 9.99
C ALA A 138 20.77 -3.86 10.28
N PHE A 139 21.51 -3.44 9.26
CA PHE A 139 22.93 -3.07 9.37
C PHE A 139 23.14 -1.70 10.03
N ILE A 140 22.33 -0.70 9.67
CA ILE A 140 22.50 0.68 10.16
C ILE A 140 22.48 0.77 11.70
N PRO A 141 21.47 0.23 12.42
CA PRO A 141 21.46 0.24 13.88
C PRO A 141 22.50 -0.69 14.51
N LEU A 142 22.92 -1.76 13.82
CA LEU A 142 23.98 -2.63 14.33
C LEU A 142 25.35 -1.93 14.34
N VAL A 143 25.60 -1.07 13.35
CA VAL A 143 26.83 -0.26 13.27
C VAL A 143 26.77 0.94 14.21
N ILE A 144 25.59 1.54 14.37
CA ILE A 144 25.35 2.63 15.31
C ILE A 144 25.07 2.00 16.69
N ASN A 145 26.13 1.55 17.38
CA ASN A 145 26.07 0.94 18.72
C ASN A 145 25.07 1.67 19.63
N GLY A 146 23.89 1.07 19.85
CA GLY A 146 22.85 1.66 20.68
C GLY A 146 21.42 1.14 20.46
N VAL A 147 21.15 0.39 19.39
CA VAL A 147 19.79 -0.12 19.12
C VAL A 147 19.73 -1.62 19.41
N THR A 148 18.90 -2.00 20.38
CA THR A 148 18.59 -3.41 20.64
C THR A 148 17.65 -3.94 19.56
N LEU A 149 17.77 -5.24 19.20
CA LEU A 149 16.91 -5.85 18.17
C LEU A 149 15.40 -5.75 18.48
N GLY A 150 15.02 -5.58 19.76
CA GLY A 150 13.63 -5.33 20.20
C GLY A 150 13.09 -3.96 19.75
N GLU A 151 13.90 -2.91 19.88
CA GLU A 151 13.55 -1.53 19.45
C GLU A 151 13.33 -1.40 17.93
N VAL A 152 13.71 -2.41 17.14
CA VAL A 152 13.49 -2.46 15.70
C VAL A 152 12.03 -2.70 15.31
N PHE A 153 11.21 -3.24 16.23
CA PHE A 153 9.87 -3.74 15.92
C PHE A 153 8.74 -3.05 16.68
N THR A 154 9.03 -1.94 17.35
CA THR A 154 8.04 -1.03 17.92
C THR A 154 7.60 0.05 16.92
N LEU A 155 6.52 0.77 17.23
CA LEU A 155 6.10 1.94 16.45
C LEU A 155 7.09 3.10 16.53
N ASP A 156 7.81 3.17 17.65
CA ASP A 156 8.91 4.11 17.85
C ASP A 156 10.20 3.62 17.19
N SER A 157 10.16 2.46 16.53
CA SER A 157 11.32 1.95 15.83
C SER A 157 11.76 2.89 14.72
N GLN A 158 13.00 3.33 14.83
CA GLN A 158 13.67 4.10 13.80
C GLN A 158 13.66 3.36 12.45
N ILE A 159 13.73 2.01 12.45
CA ILE A 159 13.69 1.22 11.21
C ILE A 159 12.31 1.26 10.58
N LEU A 160 11.25 0.97 11.34
CA LEU A 160 9.89 0.99 10.79
C LEU A 160 9.53 2.38 10.27
N GLN A 161 9.89 3.43 11.01
CA GLN A 161 9.68 4.81 10.60
C GLN A 161 10.49 5.16 9.34
N THR A 162 11.76 4.75 9.26
CA THR A 162 12.61 4.97 8.07
C THR A 162 12.09 4.20 6.85
N LEU A 163 11.67 2.94 7.04
CA LEU A 163 11.09 2.11 6.01
C LEU A 163 9.78 2.72 5.48
N ALA A 164 8.91 3.16 6.39
CA ALA A 164 7.65 3.84 6.05
C ALA A 164 7.91 5.16 5.32
N ALA A 165 8.82 6.00 5.83
CA ALA A 165 9.19 7.26 5.21
C ALA A 165 9.76 7.05 3.81
N LEU A 166 10.64 6.07 3.64
CA LEU A 166 11.24 5.75 2.34
C LEU A 166 10.20 5.17 1.36
N ALA A 167 9.31 4.29 1.82
CA ALA A 167 8.23 3.75 0.99
C ALA A 167 7.31 4.87 0.50
N ILE A 168 6.90 5.78 1.40
CA ILE A 168 6.07 6.93 1.05
C ILE A 168 6.82 7.86 0.09
N PHE A 169 8.09 8.16 0.36
CA PHE A 169 8.94 8.97 -0.49
C PHE A 169 9.00 8.42 -1.92
N LEU A 170 9.30 7.13 -2.07
CA LEU A 170 9.40 6.49 -3.38
C LEU A 170 8.04 6.40 -4.08
N LEU A 171 6.94 6.20 -3.36
CA LEU A 171 5.59 6.23 -3.93
C LEU A 171 5.25 7.62 -4.48
N MET A 172 5.58 8.69 -3.76
CA MET A 172 5.33 10.07 -4.19
C MET A 172 6.27 10.53 -5.30
N LEU A 173 7.53 10.09 -5.26
CA LEU A 173 8.48 10.27 -6.36
C LEU A 173 7.97 9.59 -7.63
N THR A 174 7.54 8.32 -7.52
CA THR A 174 6.96 7.55 -8.62
C THR A 174 5.72 8.24 -9.19
N LEU A 175 4.84 8.74 -8.32
CA LEU A 175 3.66 9.50 -8.73
C LEU A 175 4.09 10.73 -9.54
N GLY A 176 5.08 11.49 -9.09
CA GLY A 176 5.59 12.65 -9.81
C GLY A 176 6.19 12.30 -11.18
N VAL A 177 6.97 11.22 -11.26
CA VAL A 177 7.57 10.77 -12.53
C VAL A 177 6.49 10.35 -13.55
N LYS A 178 5.41 9.71 -13.08
CA LYS A 178 4.36 9.14 -13.94
C LYS A 178 3.21 10.08 -14.26
N THR A 179 3.05 11.19 -13.53
CA THR A 179 1.89 12.09 -13.68
C THR A 179 2.21 13.30 -14.54
N GLU A 180 1.29 13.73 -15.40
CA GLU A 180 1.42 14.97 -16.16
C GLU A 180 0.99 16.16 -15.33
N LEU A 181 1.62 17.32 -15.55
CA LEU A 181 1.20 18.56 -14.88
C LEU A 181 -0.27 18.90 -15.18
N ALA A 182 -0.77 18.54 -16.37
CA ALA A 182 -2.17 18.72 -16.74
C ALA A 182 -3.10 17.91 -15.82
N ASP A 183 -2.74 16.67 -15.49
CA ASP A 183 -3.54 15.78 -14.65
C ASP A 183 -3.68 16.30 -13.22
N LEU A 184 -2.65 16.97 -12.70
CA LEU A 184 -2.65 17.52 -11.34
C LEU A 184 -3.72 18.60 -11.13
N VAL A 185 -4.07 19.34 -12.19
CA VAL A 185 -5.03 20.45 -12.13
C VAL A 185 -6.37 20.13 -12.79
N ILE A 186 -6.66 18.88 -13.16
CA ILE A 186 -7.96 18.50 -13.75
C ILE A 186 -9.12 18.90 -12.83
N LEU A 187 -9.02 18.60 -11.52
CA LEU A 187 -10.09 18.91 -10.59
C LEU A 187 -10.29 20.42 -10.44
N TRP A 188 -9.22 21.21 -10.56
CA TRP A 188 -9.25 22.67 -10.54
C TRP A 188 -9.96 23.28 -11.75
N ARG A 189 -10.01 22.56 -12.87
CA ARG A 189 -10.82 22.93 -14.04
C ARG A 189 -12.31 22.61 -13.86
N GLN A 190 -12.66 21.83 -12.83
CA GLN A 190 -14.04 21.44 -12.50
C GLN A 190 -14.43 21.98 -11.10
N PRO A 191 -14.60 23.30 -10.93
CA PRO A 191 -14.71 23.94 -9.61
C PRO A 191 -15.89 23.41 -8.78
N GLN A 192 -17.02 23.06 -9.40
CA GLN A 192 -18.16 22.47 -8.69
C GLN A 192 -17.82 21.11 -8.09
N LEU A 193 -17.11 20.25 -8.84
CA LEU A 193 -16.69 18.94 -8.37
C LEU A 193 -15.59 19.06 -7.32
N LEU A 194 -14.64 19.97 -7.51
CA LEU A 194 -13.61 20.31 -6.53
C LEU A 194 -14.23 20.70 -5.19
N MET A 195 -15.14 21.68 -5.18
CA MET A 195 -15.77 22.15 -3.94
C MET A 195 -16.52 21.04 -3.23
N ARG A 196 -17.27 20.20 -3.96
CA ARG A 196 -17.95 19.03 -3.40
C ARG A 196 -16.97 18.02 -2.80
N ALA A 197 -15.86 17.73 -3.48
CA ALA A 197 -14.82 16.83 -2.99
C ALA A 197 -14.11 17.37 -1.74
N LEU A 198 -13.81 18.67 -1.71
CA LEU A 198 -13.20 19.34 -0.55
C LEU A 198 -14.14 19.35 0.65
N VAL A 199 -15.43 19.65 0.44
CA VAL A 199 -16.44 19.58 1.52
C VAL A 199 -16.56 18.15 2.05
N ALA A 200 -16.57 17.14 1.18
CA ALA A 200 -16.59 15.74 1.60
C ALA A 200 -15.37 15.38 2.46
N ALA A 201 -14.17 15.75 2.00
CA ALA A 201 -12.91 15.30 2.58
C ALA A 201 -12.43 16.11 3.79
N LEU A 202 -12.67 17.43 3.81
CA LEU A 202 -12.13 18.35 4.82
C LEU A 202 -13.17 18.78 5.87
N VAL A 203 -14.47 18.64 5.57
CA VAL A 203 -15.54 19.08 6.49
C VAL A 203 -16.40 17.91 6.92
N LEU A 204 -17.14 17.29 5.99
CA LEU A 204 -18.12 16.26 6.33
C LEU A 204 -17.45 15.06 6.99
N PHE A 205 -16.39 14.52 6.38
CA PHE A 205 -15.73 13.34 6.93
C PHE A 205 -15.14 13.55 8.34
N PRO A 206 -14.32 14.59 8.61
CA PRO A 206 -13.84 14.86 9.97
C PRO A 206 -14.96 15.11 10.96
N VAL A 207 -15.94 15.96 10.63
CA VAL A 207 -17.08 16.25 11.52
C VAL A 207 -17.89 15.00 11.79
N GLY A 208 -18.21 14.21 10.76
CA GLY A 208 -18.93 12.95 10.88
C GLY A 208 -18.16 11.93 11.72
N ALA A 209 -16.86 11.78 11.50
CA ALA A 209 -16.01 10.92 12.33
C ALA A 209 -16.02 11.35 13.80
N GLY A 210 -15.95 12.66 14.06
CA GLY A 210 -16.04 13.23 15.40
C GLY A 210 -17.40 13.02 16.07
N VAL A 211 -18.49 13.25 15.35
CA VAL A 211 -19.87 13.07 15.85
C VAL A 211 -20.17 11.59 16.10
N ILE A 212 -19.82 10.71 15.15
CA ILE A 212 -19.97 9.25 15.31
C ILE A 212 -19.12 8.79 16.50
N GLY A 213 -17.87 9.24 16.59
CA GLY A 213 -17.01 8.96 17.73
C GLY A 213 -17.62 9.42 19.05
N TYR A 214 -18.11 10.65 19.12
CA TYR A 214 -18.77 11.18 20.31
C TYR A 214 -19.99 10.33 20.70
N VAL A 215 -20.93 10.10 19.78
CA VAL A 215 -22.18 9.38 20.06
C VAL A 215 -21.91 7.93 20.52
N LEU A 216 -20.96 7.24 19.89
CA LEU A 216 -20.68 5.83 20.22
C LEU A 216 -19.74 5.64 21.42
N LEU A 217 -19.00 6.69 21.84
CA LEU A 217 -17.92 6.55 22.83
C LEU A 217 -18.07 7.44 24.08
N LYS A 218 -19.03 8.38 24.11
CA LYS A 218 -19.23 9.39 25.17
C LYS A 218 -19.21 8.84 26.60
N ASP A 219 -19.88 7.71 26.84
CA ASP A 219 -20.09 7.19 28.20
C ASP A 219 -18.96 6.26 28.69
N THR A 220 -17.75 6.37 28.12
CA THR A 220 -16.65 5.43 28.40
C THR A 220 -15.34 6.13 28.75
N SER A 221 -14.66 5.63 29.79
CA SER A 221 -13.30 6.05 30.17
C SER A 221 -12.25 5.85 29.06
N VAL A 222 -12.51 4.93 28.12
CA VAL A 222 -11.63 4.62 26.97
C VAL A 222 -12.02 5.40 25.69
N GLY A 223 -13.14 6.14 25.73
CA GLY A 223 -13.66 6.85 24.57
C GLY A 223 -12.73 7.95 24.05
N ILE A 224 -11.99 8.61 24.95
CA ILE A 224 -11.03 9.66 24.62
C ILE A 224 -9.88 9.08 23.77
N THR A 225 -9.29 7.96 24.19
CA THR A 225 -8.19 7.30 23.46
C THR A 225 -8.61 6.89 22.05
N ILE A 226 -9.82 6.34 21.90
CA ILE A 226 -10.35 5.94 20.59
C ILE A 226 -10.66 7.18 19.73
N GLY A 227 -11.28 8.20 20.32
CA GLY A 227 -11.60 9.45 19.66
C GLY A 227 -10.36 10.15 19.10
N VAL A 228 -9.31 10.31 19.92
CA VAL A 228 -8.05 10.95 19.51
C VAL A 228 -7.43 10.23 18.31
N GLY A 229 -7.40 8.91 18.31
CA GLY A 229 -6.86 8.12 17.18
C GLY A 229 -7.65 8.32 15.88
N LEU A 230 -8.98 8.28 15.93
CA LEU A 230 -9.86 8.48 14.77
C LEU A 230 -9.74 9.91 14.21
N VAL A 231 -9.64 10.87 15.10
CA VAL A 231 -9.55 12.28 14.78
C VAL A 231 -8.21 12.64 14.16
N ALA A 232 -7.10 12.17 14.74
CA ALA A 232 -5.77 12.37 14.16
C ALA A 232 -5.70 11.79 12.75
N LEU A 233 -6.37 10.65 12.53
CA LEU A 233 -6.50 10.06 11.20
C LEU A 233 -7.37 10.90 10.27
N ALA A 234 -8.51 11.41 10.74
CA ALA A 234 -9.40 12.24 9.94
C ALA A 234 -8.77 13.59 9.54
N ALA A 235 -7.93 14.14 10.42
CA ALA A 235 -7.14 15.35 10.19
C ALA A 235 -5.97 15.13 9.21
N ALA A 236 -5.49 13.90 9.06
CA ALA A 236 -4.38 13.59 8.17
C ALA A 236 -4.77 13.77 6.68
N PRO A 237 -3.83 14.24 5.82
CA PRO A 237 -4.05 14.38 4.38
C PRO A 237 -4.39 13.05 3.70
N GLY A 238 -4.79 13.15 2.43
CA GLY A 238 -4.96 11.99 1.55
C GLY A 238 -3.72 11.09 1.52
N ALA A 239 -3.94 9.78 1.57
CA ALA A 239 -2.86 8.79 1.63
C ALA A 239 -2.02 8.77 0.34
N PRO A 240 -0.71 8.48 0.44
CA PRO A 240 0.16 8.15 -0.69
C PRO A 240 -0.38 7.07 -1.64
N LEU A 241 -1.32 6.25 -1.17
CA LEU A 241 -1.93 5.12 -1.90
C LEU A 241 -3.30 5.46 -2.49
N LEU A 242 -3.74 6.71 -2.44
CA LEU A 242 -5.07 7.09 -2.89
C LEU A 242 -5.29 6.68 -4.35
N THR A 243 -4.33 6.93 -5.24
CA THR A 243 -4.40 6.50 -6.65
C THR A 243 -4.54 4.99 -6.81
N THR A 244 -3.76 4.20 -6.07
CA THR A 244 -3.84 2.72 -6.06
C THR A 244 -5.19 2.23 -5.52
N ARG A 245 -5.75 2.89 -4.50
CA ARG A 245 -7.08 2.54 -3.98
C ARG A 245 -8.19 2.91 -4.95
N ALA A 246 -8.06 4.07 -5.61
CA ALA A 246 -9.00 4.50 -6.63
C ALA A 246 -8.99 3.51 -7.81
N THR A 247 -7.83 3.08 -8.32
CA THR A 247 -7.77 2.07 -9.39
C THR A 247 -8.42 0.75 -8.98
N MET A 248 -8.16 0.27 -7.76
CA MET A 248 -8.80 -0.95 -7.24
C MET A 248 -10.32 -0.84 -7.16
N ALA A 249 -10.84 0.36 -6.91
CA ALA A 249 -12.27 0.66 -6.85
C ALA A 249 -12.87 1.09 -8.20
N GLY A 250 -12.14 0.96 -9.32
CA GLY A 250 -12.58 1.41 -10.64
C GLY A 250 -12.67 2.94 -10.80
N GLY A 251 -12.11 3.71 -9.86
CA GLY A 251 -12.13 5.16 -9.92
C GLY A 251 -11.33 5.75 -11.07
N ASN A 252 -11.69 6.97 -11.46
CA ASN A 252 -10.89 7.80 -12.36
C ASN A 252 -9.57 8.20 -11.69
N VAL A 253 -8.46 7.64 -12.19
CA VAL A 253 -7.11 7.83 -11.63
C VAL A 253 -6.64 9.28 -11.71
N ALA A 254 -7.02 10.00 -12.76
CA ALA A 254 -6.62 11.39 -12.95
C ALA A 254 -7.29 12.29 -11.90
N ILE A 255 -8.59 12.08 -11.64
CA ILE A 255 -9.32 12.76 -10.55
C ILE A 255 -8.74 12.40 -9.18
N ALA A 256 -8.44 11.12 -8.95
CA ALA A 256 -7.81 10.66 -7.71
C ALA A 256 -6.46 11.33 -7.47
N THR A 257 -5.63 11.45 -8.51
CA THR A 257 -4.30 12.08 -8.44
C THR A 257 -4.42 13.57 -8.18
N SER A 258 -5.29 14.28 -8.91
CA SER A 258 -5.56 15.70 -8.69
C SER A 258 -6.10 15.97 -7.28
N LEU A 259 -7.02 15.12 -6.79
CA LEU A 259 -7.54 15.20 -5.43
C LEU A 259 -6.46 14.97 -4.38
N GLN A 260 -5.59 13.96 -4.56
CA GLN A 260 -4.50 13.66 -3.64
C GLN A 260 -3.55 14.86 -3.47
N VAL A 261 -3.11 15.45 -4.59
CA VAL A 261 -2.21 16.62 -4.56
C VAL A 261 -2.92 17.86 -4.00
N THR A 262 -4.20 18.04 -4.30
CA THR A 262 -4.99 19.15 -3.77
C THR A 262 -5.16 19.04 -2.25
N LEU A 263 -5.56 17.86 -1.74
CA LEU A 263 -5.70 17.62 -0.31
C LEU A 263 -4.36 17.71 0.42
N ALA A 264 -3.27 17.25 -0.18
CA ALA A 264 -1.93 17.44 0.34
C ALA A 264 -1.56 18.93 0.47
N THR A 265 -1.94 19.74 -0.51
CA THR A 265 -1.64 21.19 -0.52
C THR A 265 -2.41 21.90 0.58
N LEU A 266 -3.69 21.59 0.70
CA LEU A 266 -4.56 22.16 1.72
C LEU A 266 -4.17 21.68 3.13
N ALA A 267 -3.68 20.44 3.28
CA ALA A 267 -3.32 19.86 4.57
C ALA A 267 -2.26 20.63 5.35
N VAL A 268 -1.37 21.36 4.67
CA VAL A 268 -0.40 22.27 5.32
C VAL A 268 -1.12 23.24 6.27
N VAL A 269 -2.33 23.68 5.90
CA VAL A 269 -3.16 24.61 6.68
C VAL A 269 -4.28 23.87 7.41
N THR A 270 -4.95 22.93 6.75
CA THR A 270 -6.18 22.30 7.28
C THR A 270 -5.89 21.26 8.36
N THR A 271 -4.78 20.53 8.30
CA THR A 271 -4.46 19.51 9.32
C THR A 271 -4.24 20.15 10.69
N PRO A 272 -3.40 21.19 10.85
CA PRO A 272 -3.25 21.85 12.15
C PRO A 272 -4.55 22.48 12.67
N ILE A 273 -5.36 23.10 11.80
CA ILE A 273 -6.66 23.68 12.19
C ILE A 273 -7.60 22.59 12.68
N THR A 274 -7.69 21.47 11.95
CA THR A 274 -8.53 20.34 12.33
C THR A 274 -8.10 19.81 13.70
N LEU A 275 -6.80 19.60 13.90
CA LEU A 275 -6.27 19.17 15.19
C LEU A 275 -6.58 20.16 16.31
N PHE A 276 -6.38 21.47 16.10
CA PHE A 276 -6.67 22.48 17.11
C PHE A 276 -8.14 22.48 17.55
N ILE A 277 -9.06 22.41 16.58
CA ILE A 277 -10.50 22.33 16.85
C ILE A 277 -10.80 21.07 17.67
N PHE A 278 -10.24 19.94 17.25
CA PHE A 278 -10.51 18.67 17.88
C PHE A 278 -9.89 18.53 19.26
N THR A 279 -8.67 19.00 19.48
CA THR A 279 -8.06 18.97 20.80
C THR A 279 -8.91 19.80 21.74
N THR A 280 -9.27 21.03 21.36
CA THR A 280 -10.15 21.90 22.17
C THR A 280 -11.49 21.25 22.53
N ILE A 281 -12.10 20.48 21.62
CA ILE A 281 -13.43 19.87 21.83
C ILE A 281 -13.35 18.54 22.61
N PHE A 282 -12.32 17.72 22.39
CA PHE A 282 -12.29 16.33 22.87
C PHE A 282 -11.22 16.02 23.91
N THR A 283 -10.21 16.89 24.09
CA THR A 283 -9.09 16.66 25.01
C THR A 283 -8.60 17.95 25.66
N ASN A 284 -8.41 17.98 26.98
CA ASN A 284 -7.65 19.06 27.64
C ASN A 284 -6.13 18.93 27.39
N VAL A 285 -5.72 18.64 26.16
CA VAL A 285 -4.32 18.61 25.75
C VAL A 285 -4.00 19.98 25.18
N GLU A 286 -3.15 20.73 25.88
CA GLU A 286 -2.54 21.95 25.34
C GLU A 286 -1.81 21.59 24.05
N ALA A 287 -2.42 21.88 22.91
CA ALA A 287 -1.82 21.72 21.61
C ALA A 287 -0.76 22.81 21.41
N ASN A 288 0.33 22.76 22.16
CA ASN A 288 1.56 23.53 21.93
C ASN A 288 2.36 22.93 20.76
N GLY A 289 1.66 22.52 19.70
CA GLY A 289 2.29 22.04 18.49
C GLY A 289 2.78 23.25 17.68
N GLU A 290 4.09 23.35 17.44
CA GLU A 290 4.61 24.28 16.44
C GLU A 290 3.95 23.95 15.09
N PHE A 291 2.97 24.75 14.68
CA PHE A 291 2.30 24.66 13.37
C PHE A 291 3.32 24.50 12.22
N LEU A 292 4.47 25.16 12.37
CA LEU A 292 5.59 25.11 11.45
C LEU A 292 6.19 23.70 11.31
N LEU A 293 6.25 22.90 12.38
CA LEU A 293 6.78 21.53 12.35
C LEU A 293 5.87 20.60 11.53
N ILE A 294 4.56 20.66 11.76
CA ILE A 294 3.56 19.86 11.02
C ILE A 294 3.55 20.26 9.54
N ALA A 295 3.55 21.57 9.25
CA ALA A 295 3.62 22.10 7.89
C ALA A 295 4.90 21.64 7.16
N LYS A 296 6.07 21.78 7.81
CA LYS A 296 7.37 21.32 7.27
C LYS A 296 7.35 19.83 6.98
N GLN A 297 6.75 19.02 7.85
CA GLN A 297 6.65 17.58 7.64
C GLN A 297 5.78 17.23 6.43
N VAL A 298 4.61 17.85 6.29
CA VAL A 298 3.75 17.63 5.11
C VAL A 298 4.50 18.01 3.83
N ILE A 299 5.21 19.14 3.82
CA ILE A 299 6.02 19.58 2.68
C ILE A 299 7.12 18.56 2.36
N MET A 300 7.88 18.12 3.35
CA MET A 300 8.99 17.18 3.16
C MET A 300 8.53 15.79 2.73
N VAL A 301 7.42 15.28 3.28
CA VAL A 301 6.95 13.92 3.00
C VAL A 301 6.19 13.84 1.66
N GLN A 302 5.50 14.91 1.27
CA GLN A 302 4.54 14.85 0.16
C GLN A 302 4.96 15.69 -1.04
N PHE A 303 5.43 16.92 -0.83
CA PHE A 303 5.76 17.85 -1.93
C PHE A 303 7.16 17.68 -2.48
N LEU A 304 8.14 17.49 -1.59
CA LEU A 304 9.53 17.30 -2.02
C LEU A 304 9.68 16.10 -2.99
N PRO A 305 9.17 14.89 -2.68
CA PRO A 305 9.37 13.75 -3.56
C PRO A 305 8.55 13.89 -4.85
N LEU A 306 7.32 14.40 -4.76
CA LEU A 306 6.47 14.66 -5.92
C LEU A 306 7.11 15.67 -6.88
N GLY A 307 7.64 16.78 -6.34
CA GLY A 307 8.31 17.83 -7.11
C GLY A 307 9.59 17.32 -7.78
N LEU A 308 10.39 16.52 -7.07
CA LEU A 308 11.54 15.83 -7.65
C LEU A 308 11.12 14.88 -8.78
N GLY A 309 10.01 14.15 -8.61
CA GLY A 309 9.51 13.24 -9.64
C GLY A 309 9.07 13.99 -10.90
N LEU A 310 8.36 15.11 -10.73
CA LEU A 310 7.97 15.99 -11.84
C LEU A 310 9.20 16.59 -12.54
N LEU A 311 10.25 16.94 -11.78
CA LEU A 311 11.50 17.43 -12.32
C LEU A 311 12.22 16.35 -13.14
N VAL A 312 12.32 15.12 -12.61
CA VAL A 312 12.87 13.97 -13.33
C VAL A 312 12.09 13.71 -14.61
N ARG A 313 10.76 13.79 -14.58
CA ARG A 313 9.93 13.68 -15.80
C ARG A 313 10.26 14.78 -16.80
N ARG A 314 10.31 16.04 -16.36
CA ARG A 314 10.54 17.20 -17.22
C ARG A 314 11.92 17.19 -17.88
N LEU A 315 12.94 16.69 -17.17
CA LEU A 315 14.31 16.63 -17.66
C LEU A 315 14.63 15.32 -18.41
N GLY A 316 13.91 14.23 -18.11
CA GLY A 316 14.28 12.87 -18.52
C GLY A 316 13.77 12.39 -19.87
N GLY A 317 12.84 13.09 -20.53
CA GLY A 317 12.29 12.68 -21.83
C GLY A 317 11.83 11.22 -21.83
N GLU A 318 12.25 10.43 -22.82
CA GLU A 318 11.97 8.98 -22.89
C GLU A 318 12.56 8.18 -21.71
N SER A 319 13.68 8.63 -21.13
CA SER A 319 14.30 7.95 -19.98
C SER A 319 13.47 8.05 -18.71
N ALA A 320 12.59 9.05 -18.61
CA ALA A 320 11.69 9.20 -17.46
C ALA A 320 10.69 8.03 -17.35
N ALA A 321 10.29 7.43 -18.48
CA ALA A 321 9.40 6.26 -18.48
C ALA A 321 10.09 5.05 -17.81
N ASN A 322 11.32 4.74 -18.25
CA ASN A 322 12.11 3.64 -17.69
C ASN A 322 12.42 3.84 -16.21
N ILE A 323 12.80 5.07 -15.81
CA ILE A 323 13.03 5.42 -14.40
C ILE A 323 11.73 5.26 -13.59
N GLY A 324 10.61 5.70 -14.13
CA GLY A 324 9.30 5.58 -13.49
C GLY A 324 8.89 4.13 -13.25
N GLU A 325 9.15 3.22 -14.20
CA GLU A 325 8.90 1.79 -14.04
C GLU A 325 9.77 1.14 -12.97
N LEU A 326 11.07 1.46 -12.97
CA LEU A 326 12.00 0.99 -11.94
C LEU A 326 11.56 1.48 -10.55
N LEU A 327 11.32 2.79 -10.41
CA LEU A 327 10.87 3.39 -9.15
C LEU A 327 9.56 2.79 -8.66
N THR A 328 8.61 2.53 -9.56
CA THR A 328 7.33 1.87 -9.21
C THR A 328 7.58 0.49 -8.62
N THR A 329 8.46 -0.28 -9.25
CA THR A 329 8.80 -1.63 -8.80
C THR A 329 9.42 -1.58 -7.41
N VAL A 330 10.39 -0.69 -7.18
CA VAL A 330 11.02 -0.49 -5.88
C VAL A 330 10.00 -0.03 -4.83
N ALA A 331 9.21 0.99 -5.13
CA ALA A 331 8.24 1.59 -4.21
C ALA A 331 7.17 0.57 -3.78
N ASN A 332 6.59 -0.17 -4.73
CA ASN A 332 5.58 -1.18 -4.44
C ASN A 332 6.17 -2.34 -3.64
N THR A 333 7.39 -2.75 -3.96
CA THR A 333 8.09 -3.81 -3.21
C THR A 333 8.33 -3.40 -1.77
N LEU A 334 8.85 -2.19 -1.55
CA LEU A 334 9.09 -1.67 -0.22
C LEU A 334 7.78 -1.49 0.56
N PHE A 335 6.73 -1.05 -0.13
CA PHE A 335 5.40 -0.92 0.44
C PHE A 335 4.79 -2.27 0.84
N ILE A 336 5.01 -3.33 0.05
CA ILE A 336 4.60 -4.70 0.40
C ILE A 336 5.33 -5.16 1.66
N VAL A 337 6.65 -4.99 1.73
CA VAL A 337 7.45 -5.34 2.92
C VAL A 337 6.93 -4.59 4.15
N LEU A 338 6.70 -3.28 4.03
CA LEU A 338 6.10 -2.46 5.07
C LEU A 338 4.72 -2.99 5.48
N THR A 339 3.86 -3.34 4.52
CA THR A 339 2.51 -3.85 4.78
C THR A 339 2.56 -5.16 5.57
N VAL A 340 3.45 -6.08 5.20
CA VAL A 340 3.63 -7.33 5.94
C VAL A 340 4.08 -7.06 7.38
N PHE A 341 5.03 -6.14 7.56
CA PHE A 341 5.48 -5.75 8.88
C PHE A 341 4.34 -5.18 9.72
N LEU A 342 3.54 -4.28 9.13
CA LEU A 342 2.36 -3.71 9.75
C LEU A 342 1.30 -4.77 10.09
N ILE A 343 1.18 -5.85 9.30
CA ILE A 343 0.30 -6.99 9.62
C ILE A 343 0.82 -7.74 10.86
N GLY A 344 2.12 -8.03 10.92
CA GLY A 344 2.75 -8.65 12.10
C GLY A 344 2.54 -7.81 13.35
N LEU A 345 2.76 -6.50 13.24
CA LEU A 345 2.50 -5.52 14.30
C LEU A 345 1.02 -5.48 14.69
N SER A 346 0.11 -5.51 13.71
CA SER A 346 -1.34 -5.54 13.94
C SER A 346 -1.76 -6.76 14.74
N TRP A 347 -1.15 -7.92 14.51
CA TRP A 347 -1.45 -9.14 15.26
C TRP A 347 -1.21 -8.98 16.77
N VAL A 348 -0.25 -8.14 17.13
CA VAL A 348 0.13 -7.89 18.52
C VAL A 348 -0.65 -6.73 19.12
N LEU A 349 -0.91 -5.67 18.34
CA LEU A 349 -1.59 -4.47 18.84
C LEU A 349 -3.12 -4.55 18.80
N LEU A 350 -3.73 -5.22 17.81
CA LEU A 350 -5.19 -5.31 17.68
C LEU A 350 -5.87 -5.93 18.92
N PRO A 351 -5.33 -6.97 19.57
CA PRO A 351 -5.91 -7.50 20.81
C PRO A 351 -5.98 -6.49 21.97
N THR A 352 -5.16 -5.43 21.94
CA THR A 352 -5.19 -4.36 22.96
C THR A 352 -6.30 -3.33 22.71
N VAL A 353 -6.91 -3.33 21.53
CA VAL A 353 -7.97 -2.40 21.17
C VAL A 353 -9.30 -2.89 21.78
N PRO A 354 -10.03 -2.05 22.53
CA PRO A 354 -11.35 -2.40 23.03
C PRO A 354 -12.32 -2.69 21.88
N TRP A 355 -13.27 -3.61 22.07
CA TRP A 355 -14.27 -3.95 21.05
C TRP A 355 -15.01 -2.73 20.47
N ARG A 356 -15.25 -1.68 21.29
CA ARG A 356 -15.85 -0.41 20.85
C ARG A 356 -14.99 0.33 19.82
N GLY A 357 -13.67 0.22 19.93
CA GLY A 357 -12.72 0.75 18.94
C GLY A 357 -12.84 0.06 17.59
N PHE A 358 -13.17 -1.23 17.56
CA PHE A 358 -13.52 -1.94 16.32
C PHE A 358 -14.90 -1.55 15.81
N ALA A 359 -15.89 -1.42 16.69
CA ALA A 359 -17.28 -1.15 16.33
C ALA A 359 -17.50 0.24 15.71
N VAL A 360 -16.70 1.24 16.11
CA VAL A 360 -16.83 2.62 15.60
C VAL A 360 -16.25 2.80 14.19
N ILE A 361 -15.29 1.96 13.77
CA ILE A 361 -14.59 2.12 12.48
C ILE A 361 -15.54 1.92 11.29
N PRO A 362 -16.35 0.84 11.19
CA PRO A 362 -17.20 0.64 10.03
C PRO A 362 -18.20 1.78 9.78
N PRO A 363 -18.92 2.30 10.79
CA PRO A 363 -19.77 3.49 10.60
C PRO A 363 -19.02 4.70 10.05
N VAL A 364 -17.82 5.00 10.57
CA VAL A 364 -16.99 6.13 10.10
C VAL A 364 -16.57 5.92 8.64
N VAL A 365 -16.14 4.72 8.27
CA VAL A 365 -15.71 4.40 6.91
C VAL A 365 -16.88 4.43 5.93
N LEU A 366 -18.02 3.84 6.29
CA LEU A 366 -19.23 3.86 5.47
C LEU A 366 -19.75 5.28 5.28
N PHE A 367 -19.71 6.11 6.33
CA PHE A 367 -20.07 7.52 6.25
C PHE A 367 -19.14 8.28 5.29
N GLY A 368 -17.82 8.07 5.38
CA GLY A 368 -16.85 8.68 4.46
C GLY A 368 -17.05 8.25 3.00
N LEU A 369 -17.28 6.96 2.78
CA LEU A 369 -17.61 6.43 1.45
C LEU A 369 -18.91 7.02 0.90
N ALA A 370 -19.96 7.09 1.72
CA ALA A 370 -21.25 7.65 1.33
C ALA A 370 -21.13 9.13 0.97
N CYS A 371 -20.44 9.92 1.81
CA CYS A 371 -20.20 11.34 1.57
C CYS A 371 -19.44 11.56 0.26
N GLY A 372 -18.34 10.84 0.03
CA GLY A 372 -17.58 10.99 -1.21
C GLY A 372 -18.31 10.43 -2.44
N HIS A 373 -19.10 9.37 -2.29
CA HIS A 373 -19.90 8.82 -3.40
C HIS A 373 -21.00 9.78 -3.83
N TRP A 374 -21.75 10.36 -2.89
CA TRP A 374 -22.82 11.30 -3.21
C TRP A 374 -22.30 12.64 -3.73
N LEU A 375 -21.17 13.11 -3.20
CA LEU A 375 -20.57 14.38 -3.63
C LEU A 375 -19.68 14.25 -4.86
N GLY A 376 -19.37 13.03 -5.30
CA GLY A 376 -18.45 12.78 -6.42
C GLY A 376 -19.02 12.97 -7.82
N GLY A 377 -20.18 13.62 -7.96
CA GLY A 377 -20.74 14.01 -9.26
C GLY A 377 -21.54 12.92 -9.97
N PRO A 378 -21.93 13.11 -11.25
CA PRO A 378 -22.75 12.16 -11.99
C PRO A 378 -21.97 10.91 -12.43
N GLU A 379 -20.69 11.06 -12.76
CA GLU A 379 -19.84 9.97 -13.27
C GLU A 379 -19.41 9.02 -12.17
N LEU A 380 -19.69 7.72 -12.36
CA LEU A 380 -19.39 6.68 -11.38
C LEU A 380 -17.89 6.57 -11.05
N GLY A 381 -17.02 6.81 -12.03
CA GLY A 381 -15.57 6.85 -11.83
C GLY A 381 -15.13 7.96 -10.87
N ASN A 382 -15.74 9.14 -10.96
CA ASN A 382 -15.41 10.28 -10.09
C ASN A 382 -15.96 10.05 -8.67
N ARG A 383 -17.17 9.48 -8.55
CA ARG A 383 -17.74 9.04 -7.26
C ARG A 383 -16.81 8.08 -6.54
N SER A 384 -16.27 7.10 -7.25
CA SER A 384 -15.35 6.13 -6.67
C SER A 384 -14.03 6.76 -6.24
N SER A 385 -13.43 7.60 -7.08
CA SER A 385 -12.17 8.31 -6.74
C SER A 385 -12.32 9.24 -5.54
N ILE A 386 -13.43 9.98 -5.44
CA ILE A 386 -13.67 10.88 -4.32
C ILE A 386 -14.04 10.09 -3.06
N ALA A 387 -14.90 9.07 -3.13
CA ALA A 387 -15.22 8.20 -2.00
C ALA A 387 -13.98 7.52 -1.40
N THR A 388 -13.17 6.89 -2.25
CA THR A 388 -11.91 6.26 -1.81
C THR A 388 -10.91 7.29 -1.30
N GLY A 389 -10.85 8.48 -1.91
CA GLY A 389 -10.02 9.59 -1.44
C GLY A 389 -10.42 10.14 -0.07
N VAL A 390 -11.72 10.19 0.24
CA VAL A 390 -12.23 10.66 1.54
C VAL A 390 -11.82 9.72 2.68
N ILE A 391 -11.79 8.41 2.46
CA ILE A 391 -11.39 7.43 3.50
C ILE A 391 -9.89 7.10 3.48
N ALA A 392 -9.19 7.34 2.38
CA ALA A 392 -7.76 7.09 2.26
C ALA A 392 -6.97 8.19 2.98
N ARG A 393 -6.71 7.99 4.27
CA ARG A 393 -5.94 8.92 5.11
C ARG A 393 -4.50 8.48 5.31
N ASN A 394 -3.61 9.45 5.46
CA ASN A 394 -2.19 9.21 5.71
C ASN A 394 -1.98 8.74 7.15
N ALA A 395 -2.00 7.42 7.35
CA ALA A 395 -1.79 6.79 8.65
C ALA A 395 -0.42 7.12 9.26
N GLY A 396 0.64 7.23 8.47
CA GLY A 396 1.98 7.58 8.97
C GLY A 396 2.00 8.96 9.62
N LEU A 397 1.35 9.95 9.00
CA LEU A 397 1.20 11.28 9.58
C LEU A 397 0.29 11.26 10.82
N ALA A 398 -0.80 10.48 10.80
CA ALA A 398 -1.67 10.33 11.97
C ALA A 398 -0.93 9.72 13.18
N LEU A 399 -0.10 8.70 12.95
CA LEU A 399 0.75 8.08 13.98
C LEU A 399 1.73 9.11 14.56
N PHE A 400 2.41 9.87 13.70
CA PHE A 400 3.30 10.94 14.12
C PHE A 400 2.58 11.98 14.98
N LEU A 401 1.39 12.43 14.56
CA LEU A 401 0.61 13.43 15.30
C LEU A 401 0.26 12.93 16.71
N VAL A 402 -0.17 11.68 16.83
CA VAL A 402 -0.53 11.07 18.12
C VAL A 402 0.71 10.91 19.02
N ALA A 403 1.86 10.53 18.46
CA ALA A 403 3.11 10.43 19.20
C ALA A 403 3.62 11.80 19.68
N ALA A 404 3.65 12.80 18.79
CA ALA A 404 4.13 14.15 19.08
C ALA A 404 3.27 14.89 20.11
N ASN A 405 1.98 14.56 20.22
CA ASN A 405 1.05 15.19 21.16
C ASN A 405 0.82 14.34 22.43
N GLY A 406 1.72 13.40 22.75
CA GLY A 406 1.69 12.65 24.01
C GLY A 406 0.51 11.69 24.16
N ALA A 407 -0.07 11.21 23.05
CA ALA A 407 -1.24 10.33 23.05
C ALA A 407 -0.98 8.89 22.52
N PRO A 408 0.20 8.25 22.74
CA PRO A 408 0.58 6.99 22.08
C PRO A 408 -0.39 5.83 22.29
N ARG A 409 -1.20 5.87 23.37
CA ARG A 409 -2.27 4.90 23.64
C ARG A 409 -3.33 4.83 22.53
N SER A 410 -3.41 5.85 21.65
CA SER A 410 -4.36 5.92 20.54
C SER A 410 -3.84 5.26 19.26
N ILE A 411 -2.56 4.87 19.21
CA ILE A 411 -1.94 4.27 18.02
C ILE A 411 -2.61 2.94 17.60
N PRO A 412 -2.91 1.99 18.50
CA PRO A 412 -3.58 0.74 18.11
C PRO A 412 -4.91 0.96 17.38
N VAL A 413 -5.61 2.06 17.66
CA VAL A 413 -6.87 2.43 17.00
C VAL A 413 -6.64 2.89 15.55
N ILE A 414 -5.56 3.63 15.28
CA ILE A 414 -5.15 4.00 13.91
C ILE A 414 -4.86 2.75 13.08
N ILE A 415 -4.14 1.79 13.67
CA ILE A 415 -3.82 0.52 13.02
C ILE A 415 -5.07 -0.32 12.79
N ALA A 416 -5.97 -0.38 13.79
CA ALA A 416 -7.27 -1.01 13.64
C ALA A 416 -8.08 -0.40 12.50
N TYR A 417 -8.06 0.94 12.34
CA TYR A 417 -8.69 1.59 11.21
C TYR A 417 -8.09 1.14 9.88
N MET A 418 -6.75 1.03 9.76
CA MET A 418 -6.12 0.59 8.51
C MET A 418 -6.60 -0.80 8.08
N VAL A 419 -6.75 -1.72 9.03
CA VAL A 419 -7.18 -3.10 8.76
C VAL A 419 -8.69 -3.18 8.55
N VAL A 420 -9.47 -2.77 9.56
CA VAL A 420 -10.93 -2.87 9.56
C VAL A 420 -11.53 -1.96 8.50
N GLY A 421 -10.98 -0.77 8.30
CA GLY A 421 -11.44 0.16 7.28
C GLY A 421 -11.16 -0.33 5.87
N ALA A 422 -10.02 -0.99 5.63
CA ALA A 422 -9.76 -1.65 4.35
C ALA A 422 -10.79 -2.76 4.08
N ILE A 423 -11.06 -3.62 5.07
CA ILE A 423 -12.06 -4.69 4.97
C ILE A 423 -13.47 -4.09 4.72
N THR A 424 -13.84 -3.05 5.47
CA THR A 424 -15.14 -2.39 5.35
C THR A 424 -15.34 -1.75 3.97
N ALA A 425 -14.28 -1.27 3.33
CA ALA A 425 -14.35 -0.67 2.00
C ALA A 425 -14.43 -1.71 0.85
N LEU A 426 -14.10 -2.99 1.08
CA LEU A 426 -14.07 -4.01 0.03
C LEU A 426 -15.42 -4.19 -0.68
N PRO A 427 -16.58 -4.31 0.00
CA PRO A 427 -17.86 -4.47 -0.67
C PRO A 427 -18.19 -3.31 -1.61
N TYR A 428 -17.89 -2.07 -1.19
CA TYR A 428 -18.07 -0.87 -2.01
C TYR A 428 -17.20 -0.93 -3.29
N ASN A 429 -15.93 -1.29 -3.14
CA ASN A 429 -15.01 -1.39 -4.28
C ASN A 429 -15.48 -2.46 -5.30
N ILE A 430 -15.93 -3.61 -4.81
CA ILE A 430 -16.45 -4.70 -5.66
C ILE A 430 -17.73 -4.23 -6.38
N TRP A 431 -18.63 -3.55 -5.68
CA TRP A 431 -19.89 -3.06 -6.22
C TRP A 431 -19.68 -2.04 -7.36
N ILE A 432 -18.82 -1.03 -7.16
CA ILE A 432 -18.51 -0.04 -8.20
C ILE A 432 -17.92 -0.71 -9.43
N LYS A 433 -16.96 -1.61 -9.24
CA LYS A 433 -16.30 -2.30 -10.35
C LYS A 433 -17.28 -3.09 -11.20
N LYS A 434 -18.24 -3.79 -10.57
CA LYS A 434 -19.32 -4.48 -11.26
C LYS A 434 -20.21 -3.52 -12.07
N GLN A 435 -20.58 -2.38 -11.49
CA GLN A 435 -21.41 -1.39 -12.18
C GLN A 435 -20.70 -0.77 -13.40
N GLN A 436 -19.40 -0.48 -13.28
CA GLN A 436 -18.64 0.02 -14.42
C GLN A 436 -18.49 -1.00 -15.54
N GLN A 437 -18.24 -2.26 -15.18
CA GLN A 437 -18.21 -3.35 -16.17
C GLN A 437 -19.56 -3.51 -16.88
N ALA A 438 -20.67 -3.41 -16.15
CA ALA A 438 -22.01 -3.46 -16.73
C ALA A 438 -22.31 -2.25 -17.64
N ALA A 439 -21.77 -1.06 -17.33
CA ALA A 439 -21.94 0.13 -18.17
C ALA A 439 -21.11 0.10 -19.47
N ILE A 440 -20.02 -0.69 -19.51
CA ILE A 440 -19.12 -0.83 -20.67
C ILE A 440 -19.53 -2.03 -21.55
N ALA A 441 -20.21 -3.03 -20.99
CA ALA A 441 -20.68 -4.18 -21.75
C ALA A 441 -21.64 -3.72 -22.87
N PRO A 442 -21.39 -4.11 -24.14
CA PRO A 442 -22.32 -3.77 -25.21
C PRO A 442 -23.68 -4.37 -24.87
N THR A 443 -24.73 -3.54 -24.92
CA THR A 443 -26.11 -4.01 -24.83
C THR A 443 -26.34 -4.95 -26.01
N THR A 444 -26.21 -6.26 -25.78
CA THR A 444 -26.62 -7.26 -26.77
C THR A 444 -28.14 -7.14 -26.93
N PRO A 445 -28.63 -6.86 -28.14
CA PRO A 445 -30.07 -6.76 -28.41
C PRO A 445 -30.80 -8.08 -28.21
#